data_AF-A0A2V7EWW6-F1
#
_entry.id   AF-A0A2V7EWW6-F1
#
_cell.length_a   1.000
_cell.length_b   1.000
_cell.length_c   1.000
_cell.angle_alpha   90.00
_cell.angle_beta   90.00
_cell.angle_gamma   90.00
#
_symmetry.space_group_name_H-M   'P 1'
#
loop_
_entity.id
_entity.type
_entity.pdbx_description
1 polymer ?
#
loop_
_entity_poly.entity_id
_entity_poly.type
_entity_poly.pdbx_seq_one_letter_code
_entity_poly.pdbx_strand_id
1 'polypeptide(L)'
;TEVPLANLDRVVQETLAYFEGPGRATNARVDRWQARDVLMHFIYFHDATAWGIQSVALGGPPWPVPADSDTVNEVCRRLHEHESFDELLAQVRQAHARLVHAARRAPDLDKPCFQRATGELMTGRQRLELLARHWTEHVQQLQEAAKRP
;
A
#
# COMPACT_ATOMS: atom_id res chain seq x y z
N THR A 1 15.95 4.70 11.31
CA THR A 1 15.27 4.36 10.04
C THR A 1 14.83 2.89 9.97
N GLU A 2 15.45 1.97 10.72
CA GLU A 2 15.12 0.52 10.64
C GLU A 2 13.75 0.14 11.23
N VAL A 3 13.32 0.76 12.33
CA VAL A 3 12.09 0.32 13.05
C VAL A 3 10.81 0.42 12.21
N PRO A 4 10.50 1.54 11.52
CA PRO A 4 9.29 1.63 10.70
C PRO A 4 9.28 0.67 9.51
N LEU A 5 10.45 0.49 8.87
CA LEU A 5 10.56 -0.40 7.71
C LEU A 5 10.45 -1.87 8.11
N ALA A 6 11.08 -2.27 9.21
CA ALA A 6 10.96 -3.63 9.74
C ALA A 6 9.52 -3.95 10.17
N ASN A 7 8.83 -2.99 10.78
CA ASN A 7 7.41 -3.16 11.11
C ASN A 7 6.54 -3.29 9.86
N LEU A 8 6.77 -2.48 8.83
CA LEU A 8 6.05 -2.59 7.57
C LEU A 8 6.30 -3.96 6.91
N ASP A 9 7.54 -4.42 6.83
CA ASP A 9 7.89 -5.73 6.25
C ASP A 9 7.14 -6.86 6.98
N ARG A 10 7.19 -6.89 8.32
CA ARG A 10 6.41 -7.86 9.13
C ARG A 10 4.92 -7.84 8.80
N VAL A 11 4.28 -6.66 8.80
CA VAL A 11 2.85 -6.53 8.50
C VAL A 11 2.53 -6.99 7.08
N VAL A 12 3.39 -6.67 6.12
CA VAL A 12 3.22 -7.06 4.73
C VAL A 12 3.29 -8.58 4.60
N GLN A 13 4.25 -9.26 5.24
CA GLN A 13 4.31 -10.72 5.25
C GLN A 13 3.05 -11.36 5.87
N GLU A 14 2.58 -10.85 7.03
CA GLU A 14 1.36 -11.33 7.68
C GLU A 14 0.11 -11.16 6.78
N THR A 15 0.02 -10.02 6.12
CA THR A 15 -1.08 -9.70 5.22
C THR A 15 -1.06 -10.57 3.97
N LEU A 16 0.12 -10.80 3.39
CA LEU A 16 0.28 -11.68 2.25
C LEU A 16 -0.10 -13.12 2.59
N ALA A 17 0.29 -13.61 3.77
CA ALA A 17 -0.12 -14.92 4.26
C ALA A 17 -1.66 -15.03 4.40
N TYR A 18 -2.32 -13.96 4.84
CA TYR A 18 -3.79 -13.92 4.86
C TYR A 18 -4.39 -14.05 3.46
N PHE A 19 -3.91 -13.28 2.48
CA PHE A 19 -4.44 -13.32 1.11
C PHE A 19 -4.08 -14.60 0.35
N GLU A 20 -2.99 -15.28 0.69
CA GLU A 20 -2.67 -16.61 0.16
C GLU A 20 -3.53 -17.72 0.78
N GLY A 21 -4.04 -17.50 2.00
CA GLY A 21 -4.90 -18.42 2.73
C GLY A 21 -6.37 -17.98 2.75
N PRO A 22 -6.95 -17.67 3.91
CA PRO A 22 -8.39 -17.37 4.04
C PRO A 22 -8.90 -16.22 3.16
N GLY A 23 -8.07 -15.20 2.92
CA GLY A 23 -8.41 -14.05 2.09
C GLY A 23 -8.58 -14.40 0.61
N ARG A 24 -8.06 -15.55 0.16
CA ARG A 24 -8.20 -16.01 -1.23
C ARG A 24 -9.59 -16.50 -1.57
N ALA A 25 -10.21 -17.19 -0.61
CA ALA A 25 -11.51 -17.84 -0.77
C ALA A 25 -12.67 -17.00 -0.22
N THR A 26 -12.38 -15.86 0.41
CA THR A 26 -13.40 -15.03 1.03
C THR A 26 -14.26 -14.30 -0.01
N ASN A 27 -15.57 -14.32 0.21
CA ASN A 27 -16.52 -13.44 -0.48
C ASN A 27 -16.86 -12.20 0.35
N ALA A 28 -16.16 -11.98 1.46
CA ALA A 28 -16.37 -10.84 2.33
C ALA A 28 -16.17 -9.52 1.59
N ARG A 29 -16.96 -8.54 2.00
CA ARG A 29 -16.88 -7.18 1.47
C ARG A 29 -16.80 -6.18 2.60
N VAL A 30 -15.93 -5.20 2.42
CA VAL A 30 -15.90 -3.97 3.22
C VAL A 30 -16.48 -2.89 2.32
N ASP A 31 -17.68 -2.45 2.64
CA ASP A 31 -18.53 -1.67 1.73
C ASP A 31 -18.69 -2.40 0.37
N ARG A 32 -18.15 -1.81 -0.71
CA ARG A 32 -18.18 -2.41 -2.05
C ARG A 32 -16.92 -3.25 -2.37
N TRP A 33 -15.87 -3.15 -1.57
CA TRP A 33 -14.56 -3.74 -1.87
C TRP A 33 -14.45 -5.19 -1.43
N GLN A 34 -13.93 -6.02 -2.33
CA GLN A 34 -13.50 -7.38 -2.07
C GLN A 34 -12.00 -7.44 -1.80
N ALA A 35 -11.52 -8.63 -1.42
CA ALA A 35 -10.09 -8.91 -1.22
C ALA A 35 -9.21 -8.45 -2.39
N ARG A 36 -9.65 -8.63 -3.64
CA ARG A 36 -8.90 -8.18 -4.83
C ARG A 36 -8.72 -6.66 -4.88
N ASP A 37 -9.76 -5.91 -4.53
CA ASP A 37 -9.74 -4.44 -4.61
C ASP A 37 -8.75 -3.87 -3.59
N VAL A 38 -8.64 -4.53 -2.43
CA VAL A 38 -7.64 -4.21 -1.40
C VAL A 38 -6.21 -4.46 -1.89
N LEU A 39 -5.95 -5.56 -2.63
CA LEU A 39 -4.63 -5.80 -3.23
C LEU A 39 -4.25 -4.71 -4.23
N MET A 40 -5.19 -4.29 -5.09
CA MET A 40 -4.99 -3.21 -6.07
C MET A 40 -4.64 -1.88 -5.39
N HIS A 41 -5.36 -1.55 -4.31
CA HIS A 41 -5.07 -0.39 -3.48
C HIS A 41 -3.65 -0.43 -2.89
N PHE A 42 -3.21 -1.60 -2.40
CA PHE A 42 -1.88 -1.77 -1.84
C PHE A 42 -0.74 -1.56 -2.83
N ILE A 43 -0.89 -2.03 -4.08
CA ILE A 43 0.10 -1.85 -5.14
C ILE A 43 0.39 -0.37 -5.33
N TYR A 44 -0.66 0.42 -5.59
CA TYR A 44 -0.52 1.84 -5.89
C TYR A 44 0.18 2.61 -4.76
N PHE A 45 -0.27 2.45 -3.51
CA PHE A 45 0.29 3.24 -2.42
C PHE A 45 1.70 2.81 -2.01
N HIS A 46 2.10 1.57 -2.30
CA HIS A 46 3.50 1.15 -2.20
C HIS A 46 4.36 1.82 -3.27
N ASP A 47 3.95 1.74 -4.53
CA ASP A 47 4.72 2.30 -5.65
C ASP A 47 4.81 3.83 -5.57
N ALA A 48 3.71 4.52 -5.28
CA ALA A 48 3.71 5.96 -5.10
C ALA A 48 4.62 6.41 -3.95
N THR A 49 4.68 5.64 -2.85
CA THR A 49 5.62 5.92 -1.75
C THR A 49 7.06 5.66 -2.16
N ALA A 50 7.34 4.56 -2.88
CA ALA A 50 8.67 4.23 -3.37
C ALA A 50 9.20 5.29 -4.35
N TRP A 51 8.38 5.71 -5.32
CA TRP A 51 8.71 6.78 -6.27
C TRP A 51 8.94 8.10 -5.57
N GLY A 52 8.10 8.45 -4.59
CA GLY A 52 8.28 9.66 -3.78
C GLY A 52 9.62 9.70 -3.05
N ILE A 53 9.99 8.60 -2.38
CA ILE A 53 11.29 8.47 -1.70
C ILE A 53 12.45 8.61 -2.68
N GLN A 54 12.38 7.90 -3.82
CA GLN A 54 13.44 7.94 -4.84
C GLN A 54 13.59 9.33 -5.46
N SER A 55 12.48 9.97 -5.82
CA SER A 55 12.47 11.33 -6.38
C SER A 55 13.21 12.30 -5.46
N VAL A 56 12.85 12.32 -4.18
CA VAL A 56 13.44 13.25 -3.21
C VAL A 56 14.89 12.91 -2.88
N ALA A 57 15.26 11.63 -2.88
CA ALA A 57 16.66 11.22 -2.73
C ALA A 57 17.55 11.72 -3.89
N LEU A 58 16.96 11.95 -5.07
CA LEU A 58 17.62 12.49 -6.26
C LEU A 58 17.45 14.02 -6.41
N GLY A 59 16.88 14.70 -5.41
CA GLY A 59 16.63 16.14 -5.45
C GLY A 59 15.38 16.57 -6.22
N GLY A 60 14.54 15.62 -6.61
CA GLY A 60 13.23 15.87 -7.23
C GLY A 60 12.13 16.20 -6.22
N PRO A 61 10.90 16.47 -6.70
CA PRO A 61 9.76 16.82 -5.86
C PRO A 61 9.17 15.59 -5.14
N PRO A 62 8.42 15.80 -4.04
CA PRO A 62 7.53 14.78 -3.47
C PRO A 62 6.54 14.25 -4.52
N TRP A 63 6.11 12.99 -4.38
CA TRP A 63 5.10 12.41 -5.28
C TRP A 63 3.73 13.04 -5.02
N PRO A 64 3.09 13.69 -6.02
CA PRO A 64 1.76 14.25 -5.87
C PRO A 64 0.69 13.17 -6.09
N VAL A 65 -0.19 12.98 -5.10
CA VAL A 65 -1.40 12.17 -5.30
C VAL A 65 -2.40 13.01 -6.11
N PRO A 66 -2.89 12.50 -7.25
CA PRO A 66 -3.64 13.31 -8.21
C PRO A 66 -5.06 13.67 -7.76
N ALA A 67 -5.62 12.95 -6.79
CA ALA A 67 -6.98 13.15 -6.29
C ALA A 67 -7.13 12.65 -4.85
N ASP A 68 -8.33 12.78 -4.28
CA ASP A 68 -8.67 12.15 -3.02
C ASP A 68 -8.55 10.61 -3.09
N SER A 69 -8.53 9.98 -1.92
CA SER A 69 -8.35 8.53 -1.82
C SER A 69 -9.41 7.75 -2.59
N ASP A 70 -10.68 8.14 -2.55
CA ASP A 70 -11.77 7.38 -3.18
C ASP A 70 -11.63 7.40 -4.71
N THR A 71 -11.31 8.56 -5.27
CA THR A 71 -11.01 8.72 -6.70
C THR A 71 -9.81 7.87 -7.10
N VAL A 72 -8.71 7.93 -6.34
CA VAL A 72 -7.51 7.13 -6.60
C VAL A 72 -7.81 5.64 -6.54
N ASN A 73 -8.56 5.19 -5.53
CA ASN A 73 -8.91 3.78 -5.36
C ASN A 73 -9.75 3.26 -6.53
N GLU A 74 -10.70 4.06 -7.03
CA GLU A 74 -11.49 3.69 -8.21
C GLU A 74 -10.62 3.58 -9.46
N VAL A 75 -9.62 4.46 -9.63
CA VAL A 75 -8.65 4.36 -10.73
C VAL A 75 -7.80 3.10 -10.60
N CYS A 76 -7.26 2.80 -9.41
CA CYS A 76 -6.51 1.57 -9.16
C CYS A 76 -7.34 0.32 -9.51
N ARG A 77 -8.62 0.30 -9.11
CA ARG A 77 -9.53 -0.80 -9.40
C ARG A 77 -9.70 -1.02 -10.91
N ARG A 78 -9.82 0.06 -11.68
CA ARG A 78 -9.97 0.00 -13.15
C ARG A 78 -8.68 -0.41 -13.84
N LEU A 79 -7.54 0.10 -13.39
CA LEU A 79 -6.22 -0.24 -13.96
C LEU A 79 -5.93 -1.73 -13.87
N HIS A 80 -6.40 -2.36 -12.79
CA HIS A 80 -6.10 -3.74 -12.46
C HIS A 80 -7.30 -4.69 -12.69
N GLU A 81 -8.36 -4.24 -13.36
CA GLU A 81 -9.62 -5.00 -13.45
C GLU A 81 -9.49 -6.35 -14.16
N HIS A 82 -8.52 -6.47 -15.07
CA HIS A 82 -8.27 -7.65 -15.88
C HIS A 82 -7.36 -8.67 -15.20
N GLU A 83 -6.76 -8.31 -14.07
CA GLU A 83 -5.73 -9.11 -13.43
C GLU A 83 -6.35 -10.15 -12.51
N SER A 84 -5.79 -11.35 -12.56
CA SER A 84 -6.11 -12.42 -11.64
C SER A 84 -5.61 -12.11 -10.22
N PHE A 85 -6.18 -12.80 -9.24
CA PHE A 85 -5.75 -12.66 -7.86
C PHE A 85 -4.26 -12.98 -7.65
N ASP A 86 -3.72 -13.94 -8.41
CA ASP A 86 -2.30 -14.32 -8.33
C ASP A 86 -1.39 -13.28 -8.94
N GLU A 87 -1.81 -12.66 -10.05
CA GLU A 87 -1.09 -11.52 -10.63
C GLU A 87 -1.07 -10.34 -9.66
N LEU A 88 -2.18 -10.07 -8.97
CA LEU A 88 -2.23 -9.03 -7.94
C LEU A 88 -1.28 -9.33 -6.76
N LEU A 89 -1.27 -10.56 -6.26
CA LEU A 89 -0.33 -10.97 -5.19
C LEU A 89 1.13 -10.80 -5.62
N ALA A 90 1.46 -11.23 -6.84
CA ALA A 90 2.81 -11.08 -7.39
C ALA A 90 3.20 -9.60 -7.52
N GLN A 91 2.29 -8.75 -8.00
CA GLN A 91 2.51 -7.31 -8.11
C GLN A 91 2.68 -6.65 -6.74
N VAL A 92 1.87 -7.03 -5.74
CA VAL A 92 2.03 -6.53 -4.36
C VAL A 92 3.43 -6.86 -3.81
N ARG A 93 3.92 -8.09 -4.03
CA ARG A 93 5.30 -8.48 -3.65
C ARG A 93 6.35 -7.59 -4.30
N GLN A 94 6.20 -7.32 -5.59
CA GLN A 94 7.13 -6.48 -6.34
C GLN A 94 7.07 -5.01 -5.87
N ALA A 95 5.88 -4.46 -5.65
CA ALA A 95 5.69 -3.11 -5.11
C ALA A 95 6.32 -2.98 -3.72
N HIS A 96 6.16 -4.00 -2.88
CA HIS A 96 6.82 -4.06 -1.58
C HIS A 96 8.35 -4.09 -1.70
N ALA A 97 8.90 -4.95 -2.57
CA ALA A 97 10.34 -5.00 -2.81
C ALA A 97 10.90 -3.65 -3.30
N ARG A 98 10.18 -2.95 -4.19
CA ARG A 98 10.55 -1.61 -4.66
C ARG A 98 10.56 -0.59 -3.52
N LEU A 99 9.55 -0.61 -2.65
CA LEU A 99 9.49 0.28 -1.48
C LEU A 99 10.63 0.00 -0.49
N VAL A 100 10.87 -1.26 -0.16
CA VAL A 100 11.98 -1.66 0.73
C VAL A 100 13.31 -1.18 0.18
N HIS A 101 13.53 -1.37 -1.13
CA HIS A 101 14.74 -0.90 -1.79
C HIS A 101 14.89 0.62 -1.72
N ALA A 102 13.83 1.37 -2.04
CA ALA A 102 13.82 2.83 -1.96
C ALA A 102 14.12 3.32 -0.53
N ALA A 103 13.44 2.76 0.46
CA ALA A 103 13.58 3.17 1.86
C ALA A 103 14.99 2.87 2.42
N ARG A 104 15.59 1.73 2.07
CA ARG A 104 16.95 1.39 2.51
C ARG A 104 18.04 2.27 1.90
N ARG A 105 17.80 2.80 0.70
CA ARG A 105 18.76 3.65 -0.02
C ARG A 105 18.53 5.14 0.20
N ALA A 106 17.44 5.52 0.85
CA ALA A 106 17.14 6.92 1.14
C ALA A 106 18.16 7.46 2.15
N PRO A 107 18.83 8.59 1.86
CA PRO A 107 19.77 9.21 2.80
C PRO A 107 19.03 9.78 4.02
N ASP A 108 17.77 10.16 3.86
CA ASP A 108 16.95 10.77 4.90
C ASP A 108 15.46 10.49 4.63
N LEU A 109 14.81 9.71 5.51
CA LEU A 109 13.38 9.41 5.43
C LEU A 109 12.50 10.46 6.11
N ASP A 110 13.09 11.45 6.78
CA ASP A 110 12.37 12.55 7.41
C ASP A 110 12.16 13.73 6.43
N LYS A 111 12.63 13.60 5.19
CA LYS A 111 12.24 14.50 4.09
C LYS A 111 10.82 14.19 3.60
N PRO A 112 9.99 15.22 3.35
CA PRO A 112 8.72 15.06 2.65
C PRO A 112 8.91 14.36 1.32
N CYS A 113 8.22 13.25 1.09
CA CYS A 113 8.34 12.45 -0.12
C CYS A 113 7.00 12.20 -0.81
N PHE A 114 5.90 12.60 -0.17
CA PHE A 114 4.55 12.34 -0.63
C PHE A 114 3.66 13.54 -0.34
N GLN A 115 2.86 13.95 -1.30
CA GLN A 115 1.93 15.07 -1.18
C GLN A 115 0.51 14.58 -1.45
N ARG A 116 -0.38 14.71 -0.47
CA ARG A 116 -1.80 14.39 -0.64
C ARG A 116 -2.47 15.43 -1.54
N ALA A 117 -3.64 15.10 -2.10
CA ALA A 117 -4.43 16.05 -2.88
C ALA A 117 -4.86 17.31 -2.10
N THR A 118 -4.91 17.24 -0.76
CA THR A 118 -5.13 18.40 0.13
C THR A 118 -3.93 19.37 0.17
N GLY A 119 -2.79 18.98 -0.42
CA GLY A 119 -1.52 19.68 -0.30
C GLY A 119 -0.68 19.25 0.91
N GLU A 120 -1.24 18.46 1.83
CA GLU A 120 -0.52 17.94 3.00
C GLU A 120 0.69 17.10 2.57
N LEU A 121 1.85 17.40 3.16
CA LEU A 121 3.09 16.70 2.93
C LEU A 121 3.33 15.63 3.99
N MET A 122 3.81 14.46 3.56
CA MET A 122 4.22 13.37 4.43
C MET A 122 5.66 12.96 4.15
N THR A 123 6.40 12.68 5.22
CA THR A 123 7.76 12.14 5.14
C THR A 123 7.76 10.66 4.79
N GLY A 124 8.89 10.14 4.30
CA GLY A 124 9.07 8.71 4.07
C GLY A 124 8.76 7.89 5.32
N ARG A 125 9.21 8.34 6.49
CA ARG A 125 8.91 7.69 7.78
C ARG A 125 7.41 7.61 8.05
N GLN A 126 6.71 8.75 7.96
CA GLN A 126 5.27 8.82 8.20
C GLN A 126 4.49 7.93 7.22
N ARG A 127 4.95 7.85 5.96
CA ARG A 127 4.36 6.96 4.95
C ARG A 127 4.53 5.49 5.30
N LEU A 128 5.72 5.05 5.73
CA LEU A 128 5.95 3.65 6.14
C LEU A 128 5.06 3.26 7.33
N GLU A 129 4.93 4.13 8.33
CA GLU A 129 4.09 3.90 9.51
C GLU A 129 2.59 3.86 9.14
N LEU A 130 2.15 4.77 8.28
CA LEU A 130 0.77 4.79 7.80
C LEU A 130 0.43 3.54 6.99
N LEU A 131 1.30 3.12 6.08
CA LEU A 131 1.11 1.90 5.28
C LEU A 131 0.95 0.67 6.18
N ALA A 132 1.81 0.50 7.20
CA ALA A 132 1.72 -0.64 8.11
C ALA A 132 0.37 -0.68 8.86
N ARG A 133 -0.11 0.49 9.30
CA ARG A 133 -1.43 0.59 9.94
C ARG A 133 -2.56 0.23 8.99
N HIS A 134 -2.59 0.84 7.81
CA HIS A 134 -3.63 0.65 6.81
C HIS A 134 -3.75 -0.81 6.35
N TRP A 135 -2.61 -1.49 6.16
CA TRP A 135 -2.60 -2.90 5.79
C TRP A 135 -3.28 -3.76 6.85
N THR A 136 -2.92 -3.53 8.11
CA THR A 136 -3.51 -4.22 9.27
C THR A 136 -5.02 -3.96 9.35
N GLU A 137 -5.45 -2.71 9.21
CA GLU A 137 -6.86 -2.31 9.27
C GLU A 137 -7.69 -3.01 8.18
N HIS A 138 -7.22 -3.03 6.93
CA HIS A 138 -7.96 -3.67 5.83
C HIS A 138 -8.09 -5.19 6.01
N VAL A 139 -7.03 -5.88 6.46
CA VAL A 139 -7.11 -7.32 6.76
C VAL A 139 -8.10 -7.58 7.88
N GLN A 140 -8.07 -6.78 8.96
CA GLN A 140 -9.02 -6.91 10.06
C GLN A 140 -10.46 -6.68 9.59
N GLN A 141 -10.72 -5.65 8.80
CA GLN A 141 -12.05 -5.38 8.25
C GLN A 141 -12.57 -6.54 7.39
N LEU A 142 -11.72 -7.13 6.53
CA LEU A 142 -12.08 -8.31 5.73
C LEU A 142 -12.34 -9.55 6.59
N GLN A 143 -11.52 -9.77 7.62
CA GLN A 143 -11.72 -10.86 8.58
C GLN A 143 -13.03 -10.71 9.36
N GLU A 144 -13.35 -9.50 9.82
CA GLU A 144 -14.62 -9.22 10.50
C GLU A 144 -15.81 -9.35 9.56
N ALA A 145 -15.69 -8.88 8.32
CA ALA A 145 -16.74 -9.05 7.31
C ALA A 145 -16.97 -10.53 6.96
N ALA A 146 -15.92 -11.37 6.95
CA ALA A 146 -16.03 -12.80 6.69
C ALA A 146 -16.73 -13.60 7.80
N LYS A 147 -16.84 -13.04 9.01
CA LYS A 147 -17.55 -13.66 10.15
C LYS A 147 -19.05 -13.36 10.15
N ARG A 148 -19.50 -12.39 9.34
CA ARG A 148 -20.92 -12.01 9.27
C ARG A 148 -21.66 -13.03 8.39
N PRO A 149 -22.84 -13.52 8.83
CA PRO A 149 -23.65 -14.49 8.10
C PRO A 149 -24.20 -13.93 6.79
#